data_AF-A0A5B0MSH0-F1
#
_entry.id   AF-A0A5B0MSH0-F1
#
_cell.length_a   1.000
_cell.length_b   1.000
_cell.length_c   1.000
_cell.angle_alpha   90.00
_cell.angle_beta   90.00
_cell.angle_gamma   90.00
#
_symmetry.space_group_name_H-M   'P 1'
#
loop_
_entity.id
_entity.type
_entity.pdbx_description
1 polymer ?
#
loop_
_entity_poly.entity_id
_entity_poly.type
_entity_poly.pdbx_seq_one_letter_code
_entity_poly.pdbx_strand_id
1 'polypeptide(L)'
;MHFSNFSNLPSVVFMLLIVIACATGEKTLFGCPNPHFGYCAFEDLGTTPINYAFGPAHTPSPWNSNLMTCQHSQLPFGIPQNTCCDQSVGQVHYRPRDDPLIVWYDDYVKYGCRKVPNTN
;
A
#
# COMPACT_ATOMS: atom_id res chain seq x y z
N MET A 1 -51.23 0.37 7.35
CA MET A 1 -49.84 0.04 7.75
C MET A 1 -48.96 0.26 6.54
N HIS A 2 -48.18 1.34 6.50
CA HIS A 2 -47.34 1.73 5.36
C HIS A 2 -45.89 1.70 5.84
N PHE A 3 -45.21 0.58 5.65
CA PHE A 3 -43.79 0.39 6.00
C PHE A 3 -43.13 -0.45 4.90
N SER A 4 -43.06 0.11 3.69
CA SER A 4 -42.46 -0.57 2.54
C SER A 4 -41.66 0.43 1.71
N ASN A 5 -40.67 1.10 2.31
CA ASN A 5 -39.72 1.91 1.50
C ASN A 5 -38.32 2.10 2.11
N PHE A 6 -38.02 1.54 3.28
CA PHE A 6 -36.72 1.76 3.93
C PHE A 6 -35.65 0.68 3.63
N SER A 7 -35.99 -0.37 2.88
CA SER A 7 -35.12 -1.55 2.69
C SER A 7 -34.03 -1.35 1.63
N ASN A 8 -34.19 -0.39 0.70
CA ASN A 8 -33.26 -0.20 -0.43
C ASN A 8 -32.22 0.91 -0.19
N LEU A 9 -32.49 1.83 0.74
CA LEU A 9 -31.58 2.90 1.12
C LEU A 9 -30.23 2.40 1.69
N PRO A 10 -30.18 1.44 2.63
CA PRO A 10 -28.89 0.99 3.16
C PRO A 10 -28.06 0.22 2.13
N SER A 11 -28.69 -0.50 1.19
CA SER A 11 -28.00 -1.24 0.14
C SER A 11 -27.33 -0.32 -0.89
N VAL A 12 -28.01 0.77 -1.28
CA VAL A 12 -27.44 1.79 -2.18
C VAL A 12 -26.28 2.52 -1.50
N VAL A 13 -26.41 2.85 -0.21
CA VAL A 13 -25.32 3.49 0.56
C VAL A 13 -24.10 2.56 0.67
N PHE A 14 -24.30 1.26 0.93
CA PHE A 14 -23.20 0.29 1.00
C PHE A 14 -22.48 0.11 -0.35
N MET A 15 -23.24 0.01 -1.45
CA MET A 15 -22.68 -0.02 -2.80
C MET A 15 -21.89 1.25 -3.11
N LEU A 16 -22.41 2.42 -2.75
CA LEU A 16 -21.72 3.70 -2.95
C LEU A 16 -20.39 3.74 -2.18
N LEU A 17 -20.36 3.29 -0.93
CA LEU A 17 -19.14 3.26 -0.11
C LEU A 17 -18.07 2.34 -0.70
N ILE A 18 -18.45 1.18 -1.25
CA ILE A 18 -17.54 0.26 -1.93
C ILE A 18 -16.99 0.90 -3.22
N VAL A 19 -17.84 1.57 -4.00
CA VAL A 19 -17.42 2.26 -5.23
C VAL A 19 -16.51 3.45 -4.93
N ILE A 20 -16.77 4.20 -3.86
CA ILE A 20 -15.93 5.32 -3.42
C ILE A 20 -14.56 4.81 -2.94
N ALA A 21 -14.50 3.71 -2.18
CA ALA A 21 -13.23 3.10 -1.77
C ALA A 21 -12.37 2.62 -2.96
N CYS A 22 -13.02 2.26 -4.08
CA CYS A 22 -12.33 1.88 -5.31
C CYS A 22 -11.96 3.10 -6.19
N ALA A 23 -12.70 4.21 -6.10
CA ALA A 23 -12.50 5.43 -6.89
C ALA A 23 -11.60 6.49 -6.22
N THR A 24 -11.38 6.43 -4.90
CA THR A 24 -10.43 7.30 -4.18
C THR A 24 -8.97 6.86 -4.31
N GLY A 25 -8.67 5.99 -5.28
CA GLY A 25 -7.33 5.88 -5.84
C GLY A 25 -6.96 7.15 -6.62
N GLU A 26 -6.97 8.31 -5.96
CA GLU A 26 -6.16 9.43 -6.41
C GLU A 26 -4.76 8.88 -6.70
N LYS A 27 -4.13 9.39 -7.76
CA LYS A 27 -2.76 9.01 -8.13
C LYS A 27 -1.83 9.55 -7.05
N THR A 28 -1.80 8.88 -5.91
CA THR A 28 -1.09 9.36 -4.76
C THR A 28 0.36 8.92 -4.92
N LEU A 29 1.18 9.89 -5.32
CA LEU A 29 2.60 9.72 -5.46
C LEU A 29 3.26 9.90 -4.09
N PHE A 30 4.40 9.26 -3.87
CA PHE A 30 5.26 9.51 -2.73
C PHE A 30 6.71 9.54 -3.19
N GLY A 31 7.54 10.32 -2.49
CA GLY A 31 8.98 10.37 -2.70
C GLY A 31 9.73 9.88 -1.48
N CYS A 32 10.82 9.15 -1.73
CA CYS A 32 11.83 8.86 -0.70
C CYS A 32 13.04 9.77 -0.95
N PRO A 33 13.53 10.51 0.04
CA PRO A 33 14.71 11.34 -0.15
C PRO A 33 15.92 10.44 -0.43
N ASN A 34 16.76 10.83 -1.39
CA ASN A 34 18.01 10.11 -1.66
C ASN A 34 18.87 10.05 -0.38
N PRO A 35 19.48 8.90 -0.02
CA PRO A 35 19.60 7.64 -0.78
C PRO A 35 18.56 6.55 -0.43
N HIS A 36 17.41 6.90 0.15
CA HIS A 36 16.45 5.92 0.66
C HIS A 36 15.72 5.15 -0.46
N PHE A 37 15.29 3.94 -0.13
CA PHE A 37 14.60 3.03 -1.04
C PHE A 37 13.09 3.09 -0.82
N GLY A 38 12.32 3.20 -1.90
CA GLY A 38 10.86 3.22 -1.86
C GLY A 38 10.23 1.87 -2.15
N TYR A 39 9.24 1.51 -1.34
CA TYR A 39 8.50 0.26 -1.43
C TYR A 39 7.03 0.48 -1.09
N CYS A 40 6.25 -0.55 -1.37
CA CYS A 40 4.89 -0.69 -0.89
C CYS A 40 4.87 -1.77 0.17
N ALA A 41 4.50 -1.44 1.41
CA ALA A 41 4.46 -2.40 2.49
C ALA A 41 3.02 -2.57 2.99
N PHE A 42 2.61 -3.81 3.19
CA PHE A 42 1.40 -4.15 3.93
C PHE A 42 1.78 -4.64 5.32
N GLU A 43 1.17 -4.06 6.33
CA GLU A 43 1.35 -4.42 7.73
C GLU A 43 0.36 -5.54 8.10
N ASP A 44 0.88 -6.73 8.37
CA ASP A 44 0.08 -7.87 8.78
C ASP A 44 -0.14 -7.84 10.31
N LEU A 45 -1.28 -7.25 10.70
CA LEU A 45 -1.72 -7.19 12.09
C LEU A 45 -2.19 -8.54 12.64
N GLY A 46 -2.27 -9.59 11.81
CA GLY A 46 -2.60 -10.94 12.22
C GLY A 46 -1.45 -11.71 12.88
N THR A 47 -0.22 -11.19 12.80
CA THR A 47 0.97 -11.80 13.41
C THR A 47 1.46 -11.01 14.62
N THR A 48 2.08 -11.70 15.57
CA THR A 48 2.77 -11.07 16.71
C THR A 48 4.13 -11.74 16.90
N PRO A 49 5.26 -11.05 16.70
CA PRO A 49 5.37 -9.64 16.26
C PRO A 49 4.80 -9.41 14.85
N ILE A 50 4.54 -8.13 14.54
CA ILE A 50 3.96 -7.71 13.27
C ILE A 50 4.92 -8.06 12.13
N ASN A 51 4.38 -8.58 11.03
CA ASN A 51 5.13 -8.82 9.81
C ASN A 51 4.74 -7.81 8.74
N TYR A 52 5.68 -7.50 7.86
CA TYR A 52 5.48 -6.58 6.75
C TYR A 52 5.67 -7.34 5.43
N ALA A 53 4.63 -7.34 4.59
CA ALA A 53 4.73 -7.85 3.23
C ALA A 53 5.16 -6.70 2.31
N PHE A 54 6.33 -6.83 1.68
CA PHE A 54 6.89 -5.85 0.77
C PHE A 54 6.60 -6.20 -0.69
N GLY A 55 6.15 -5.19 -1.44
CA GLY A 55 5.97 -5.20 -2.88
C GLY A 55 6.64 -3.99 -3.54
N PRO A 56 6.86 -4.07 -4.86
CA PRO A 56 7.52 -2.99 -5.59
C PRO A 56 6.63 -1.75 -5.65
N ALA A 57 7.24 -0.59 -5.42
CA ALA A 57 6.61 0.68 -5.77
C ALA A 57 6.83 0.97 -7.26
N HIS A 58 5.83 1.52 -7.93
CA HIS A 58 5.89 1.81 -9.36
C HIS A 58 6.22 3.28 -9.61
N THR A 59 7.15 3.56 -10.53
CA THR A 59 7.42 4.93 -11.01
C THR A 59 6.55 5.22 -12.23
N PRO A 60 5.60 6.18 -12.17
CA PRO A 60 4.65 6.42 -13.27
C PRO A 60 5.31 7.01 -14.52
N SER A 61 6.48 7.62 -14.38
CA SER A 61 7.26 8.15 -15.50
C SER A 61 8.75 7.95 -15.24
N PRO A 62 9.52 7.47 -16.24
CA PRO A 62 10.97 7.32 -16.11
C PRO A 62 11.69 8.67 -15.89
N TRP A 63 11.05 9.79 -16.24
CA TRP A 63 11.60 11.14 -16.09
C TRP A 63 11.43 11.71 -14.67
N ASN A 64 10.56 11.11 -13.85
CA ASN A 64 10.34 11.46 -12.45
C ASN A 64 10.66 10.25 -11.55
N SER A 65 11.90 9.77 -11.60
CA SER A 65 12.38 8.63 -10.80
C SER A 65 12.22 8.82 -9.29
N ASN A 66 12.02 10.06 -8.83
CA ASN A 66 11.90 10.40 -7.42
C ASN A 66 10.49 10.19 -6.87
N LEU A 67 9.48 9.97 -7.73
CA LEU A 67 8.10 9.78 -7.33
C LEU A 67 7.62 8.38 -7.69
N MET A 68 7.03 7.72 -6.71
CA MET A 68 6.58 6.33 -6.77
C MET A 68 5.11 6.25 -6.35
N THR A 69 4.44 5.15 -6.68
CA THR A 69 3.07 4.87 -6.26
C THR A 69 2.87 3.40 -5.92
N CYS A 70 2.01 3.16 -4.94
CA CYS A 70 1.55 1.82 -4.57
C CYS A 70 0.24 1.41 -5.22
N GLN A 71 -0.34 2.25 -6.08
CA GLN A 71 -1.59 1.94 -6.80
C GLN A 71 -1.48 0.68 -7.68
N HIS A 72 -0.29 0.41 -8.20
CA HIS A 72 0.00 -0.78 -9.00
C HIS A 72 0.78 -1.85 -8.22
N SER A 73 0.93 -1.68 -6.90
CA SER A 73 1.59 -2.69 -6.08
C SER A 73 0.76 -3.96 -6.15
N GLN A 74 1.43 -5.04 -6.52
CA GLN A 74 0.78 -6.32 -6.74
C GLN A 74 0.56 -7.09 -5.43
N LEU A 75 0.83 -6.50 -4.26
CA LEU A 75 0.68 -7.18 -2.97
C LEU A 75 -0.68 -7.90 -2.87
N PRO A 76 -0.69 -9.22 -2.54
CA PRO A 76 -1.88 -10.06 -2.64
C PRO A 76 -2.94 -9.73 -1.57
N PHE A 77 -2.60 -8.92 -0.57
CA PHE A 77 -3.45 -8.65 0.58
C PHE A 77 -3.43 -7.17 0.97
N GLY A 78 -4.59 -6.70 1.43
CA GLY A 78 -4.75 -5.40 2.08
C GLY A 78 -4.52 -4.17 1.20
N ILE A 79 -4.49 -3.01 1.85
CA ILE A 79 -4.16 -1.73 1.22
C ILE A 79 -2.69 -1.45 1.51
N PRO A 80 -1.80 -1.52 0.50
CA PRO A 80 -0.38 -1.26 0.71
C PRO A 80 -0.14 0.19 1.08
N GLN A 81 0.79 0.40 1.99
CA GLN A 81 1.22 1.72 2.46
C GLN A 81 2.53 2.10 1.79
N ASN A 82 2.71 3.40 1.55
CA ASN A 82 3.97 3.93 1.04
C ASN A 82 5.04 3.81 2.13
N THR A 83 6.15 3.19 1.79
CA THR A 83 7.23 2.95 2.75
C THR A 83 8.57 3.37 2.16
N CYS A 84 9.34 4.12 2.94
CA CYS A 84 10.74 4.41 2.65
C CYS A 84 11.62 3.69 3.65
N CYS A 85 12.72 3.09 3.19
CA CYS A 85 13.72 2.45 4.03
C CYS A 85 15.09 3.08 3.79
N ASP A 86 15.90 3.19 4.84
CA ASP A 86 17.26 3.73 4.74
C ASP A 86 18.20 2.72 4.07
N GLN A 87 17.87 1.43 4.16
CA GLN A 87 18.58 0.32 3.52
C GLN A 87 17.66 -0.50 2.61
N SER A 88 18.25 -1.23 1.66
CA SER A 88 17.48 -2.17 0.84
C SER A 88 17.03 -3.36 1.67
N VAL A 89 15.73 -3.67 1.64
CA VAL A 89 15.15 -4.85 2.28
C VAL A 89 15.36 -6.13 1.45
N GLY A 90 15.92 -6.01 0.24
CA GLY A 90 16.21 -7.13 -0.67
C GLY A 90 15.61 -6.95 -2.07
N GLN A 91 15.56 -8.05 -2.82
CA GLN A 91 15.14 -8.10 -4.22
C GLN A 91 13.61 -8.11 -4.40
N VAL A 92 12.93 -7.08 -3.87
CA VAL A 92 11.45 -6.97 -3.92
C VAL A 92 10.93 -6.88 -5.37
N HIS A 93 11.68 -6.24 -6.27
CA HIS A 93 11.24 -6.02 -7.66
C HIS A 93 11.21 -7.29 -8.53
N TYR A 94 11.94 -8.33 -8.15
CA TYR A 94 12.02 -9.59 -8.90
C TYR A 94 11.05 -10.66 -8.37
N ARG A 95 10.33 -10.37 -7.29
CA ARG A 95 9.40 -11.31 -6.69
C ARG A 95 8.08 -11.32 -7.45
N PRO A 96 7.48 -12.50 -7.68
CA PRO A 96 6.17 -12.58 -8.30
C PRO A 96 5.08 -12.06 -7.36
N ARG A 97 3.94 -11.71 -7.95
CA ARG A 97 2.76 -11.19 -7.25
C ARG A 97 2.36 -11.97 -6.01
N ASP A 98 2.35 -13.29 -6.12
CA ASP A 98 1.82 -14.19 -5.11
C ASP A 98 2.87 -14.63 -4.07
N ASP A 99 4.12 -14.16 -4.19
CA ASP A 99 5.21 -14.40 -3.23
C ASP A 99 5.85 -13.08 -2.76
N PRO A 100 5.13 -12.26 -1.98
CA PRO A 100 5.68 -11.02 -1.46
C PRO A 100 6.84 -11.29 -0.51
N LEU A 101 7.79 -10.36 -0.44
CA LEU A 101 8.88 -10.47 0.54
C LEU A 101 8.33 -10.17 1.93
N ILE A 102 8.32 -11.18 2.81
CA ILE A 102 7.94 -11.01 4.22
C ILE A 102 9.16 -10.55 5.03
N VAL A 103 9.03 -9.41 5.68
CA VAL A 103 10.04 -8.80 6.57
C VAL A 103 9.45 -8.71 7.97
N TRP A 104 10.18 -9.24 8.95
CA TRP A 104 9.76 -9.22 10.35
C TRP A 104 9.92 -7.82 10.95
N TYR A 105 9.17 -7.50 12.01
CA TYR A 105 9.24 -6.19 12.67
C TYR A 105 10.68 -5.73 12.97
N ASP A 106 11.52 -6.60 13.54
CA ASP A 106 12.89 -6.24 13.92
C ASP A 106 13.74 -5.88 12.69
N ASP A 107 13.58 -6.61 11.58
CA ASP A 107 14.27 -6.32 10.33
C ASP A 107 13.72 -5.04 9.67
N TYR A 108 12.41 -4.81 9.74
CA TYR A 108 11.78 -3.57 9.27
C TYR A 108 12.40 -2.34 9.97
N VAL A 109 12.56 -2.41 11.30
CA VAL A 109 13.22 -1.36 12.09
C VAL A 109 14.70 -1.26 11.75
N LYS A 110 15.41 -2.39 11.64
CA LYS A 110 16.84 -2.46 11.30
C LYS A 110 17.16 -1.83 9.94
N TYR A 111 16.28 -2.00 8.95
CA TYR A 111 16.42 -1.38 7.63
C TYR A 111 16.01 0.11 7.58
N GLY A 112 15.58 0.68 8.71
CA GLY A 112 15.15 2.09 8.80
C GLY A 112 13.84 2.35 8.05
N CYS A 113 12.99 1.32 7.92
CA CYS A 113 11.73 1.44 7.20
C CYS A 113 10.71 2.27 7.98
N ARG A 114 9.97 3.13 7.26
CA ARG A 114 8.90 3.96 7.82
C ARG A 114 7.84 4.24 6.78
N LYS A 115 6.60 4.33 7.25
CA LYS A 115 5.49 4.85 6.45
C LYS A 115 5.76 6.30 6.07
N VAL A 116 5.50 6.66 4.83
CA VAL A 116 5.58 8.05 4.36
C VAL A 116 4.24 8.54 3.82
N PRO A 117 3.93 9.84 3.97
CA PRO A 117 2.75 10.41 3.36
C PRO A 117 2.91 10.50 1.84
N ASN A 118 1.80 10.74 1.16
CA ASN A 118 1.82 11.14 -0.23
C ASN A 118 2.47 12.52 -0.39
N THR A 119 3.11 12.74 -1.51
CA THR A 119 3.61 14.04 -1.96
C THR A 119 2.48 14.72 -2.72
N ASN A 120 2.01 15.86 -2.20
CA ASN A 120 1.02 16.71 -2.87
C ASN A 120 1.61 17.37 -4.13
#